data_AF-A0A0Q6UA36-F1
#
_entry.id   AF-A0A0Q6UA36-F1
#
_cell.length_a   1.000
_cell.length_b   1.000
_cell.length_c   1.000
_cell.angle_alpha   90.00
_cell.angle_beta   90.00
_cell.angle_gamma   90.00
#
_symmetry.space_group_name_H-M   'P 1'
#
loop_
_entity.id
_entity.type
_entity.pdbx_description
1 polymer ?
#
loop_
_entity_poly.entity_id
_entity_poly.type
_entity_poly.pdbx_seq_one_letter_code
_entity_poly.pdbx_strand_id
1 'polypeptide(L)'
;MPSPTTTVFVHSGWRCSSTYVWHRFRALAGVRAYYEPWHEQLARVSAETLRAETPDNSGLRHPGGTEPYLKEFEVALDPAGGLRNFDPSFALDRFWIEPEASDLAQQAYLEGLVEAARTRGETPIFACCRTLGRAGWLRRRFGGFHVMLVRDPVQQWLSFYSLRRRPRPTYFELCHYVLLSEMAGGDDLSHALLGHRFDGAGTLEERLAAVRGKLKRAPASVSFQAFLAVWLRSYLKALPEADLVVDVDRLARDQAYAREVEAAIQAGCGLKPDFSDCRAPAPHGIVPPVQWRKAAREVVDLMDLHEAIVGPQAPPILFRKLAPAFAAVTPAPVGPIMKLGEALGGLIGGEAVTRAPAKAYAATAARTDGSRR
;
A
#
# COMPACT_ATOMS: atom_id res chain seq x y z
N MET A 1 19.38 29.10 -3.05
CA MET A 1 17.98 29.23 -2.60
C MET A 1 17.22 28.05 -3.19
N PRO A 2 16.42 27.28 -2.42
CA PRO A 2 15.63 26.20 -3.00
C PRO A 2 14.67 26.77 -4.05
N SER A 3 14.61 26.10 -5.20
CA SER A 3 13.74 26.41 -6.34
C SER A 3 12.26 26.47 -5.89
N PRO A 4 11.36 27.25 -6.54
CA PRO A 4 9.98 27.39 -6.10
C PRO A 4 9.23 26.05 -6.03
N THR A 5 8.99 25.61 -4.79
CA THR A 5 7.92 24.74 -4.24
C THR A 5 7.39 23.60 -5.13
N THR A 6 8.23 22.58 -5.33
CA THR A 6 7.82 21.25 -5.81
C THR A 6 6.69 20.69 -4.91
N THR A 7 5.52 20.40 -5.49
CA THR A 7 4.46 19.68 -4.78
C THR A 7 4.92 18.26 -4.46
N VAL A 8 4.69 17.78 -3.24
CA VAL A 8 5.03 16.40 -2.87
C VAL A 8 3.74 15.60 -2.66
N PHE A 9 3.66 14.45 -3.30
CA PHE A 9 2.57 13.50 -3.12
C PHE A 9 3.08 12.25 -2.40
N VAL A 10 2.46 11.90 -1.28
CA VAL A 10 2.70 10.65 -0.56
C VAL A 10 1.50 9.73 -0.78
N HIS A 11 1.70 8.75 -1.65
CA HIS A 11 0.71 7.75 -2.04
C HIS A 11 0.83 6.52 -1.16
N SER A 12 -0.29 5.98 -0.73
CA SER A 12 -0.33 4.79 0.12
C SER A 12 -1.64 4.04 -0.04
N GLY A 13 -1.69 2.79 0.44
CA GLY A 13 -2.96 2.14 0.76
C GLY A 13 -3.36 2.41 2.22
N TRP A 14 -4.62 2.13 2.58
CA TRP A 14 -5.04 2.21 3.98
C TRP A 14 -4.13 1.36 4.88
N ARG A 15 -3.82 1.87 6.08
CA ARG A 15 -2.98 1.18 7.07
C ARG A 15 -1.54 0.89 6.61
N CYS A 16 -1.00 1.72 5.71
CA CYS A 16 0.38 1.65 5.19
C CYS A 16 1.31 2.72 5.81
N SER A 17 1.16 3.01 7.11
CA SER A 17 1.99 3.99 7.84
C SER A 17 2.01 5.42 7.27
N SER A 18 1.04 5.79 6.42
CA SER A 18 0.95 7.11 5.79
C SER A 18 0.87 8.25 6.80
N THR A 19 0.14 8.06 7.90
CA THR A 19 0.05 9.07 8.97
C THR A 19 1.40 9.36 9.62
N TYR A 20 2.26 8.34 9.81
CA TYR A 20 3.60 8.56 10.35
C TYR A 20 4.45 9.37 9.37
N VAL A 21 4.50 8.95 8.10
CA VAL A 21 5.28 9.66 7.07
C VAL A 21 4.79 11.09 6.89
N TRP A 22 3.47 11.29 6.81
CA TRP A 22 2.83 12.61 6.78
C TRP A 22 3.26 13.47 7.97
N HIS A 23 3.22 12.94 9.19
CA HIS A 23 3.62 13.66 10.39
C HIS A 23 5.09 14.09 10.34
N ARG A 24 5.99 13.27 9.78
CA ARG A 24 7.41 13.64 9.61
C ARG A 24 7.61 14.77 8.60
N PHE A 25 6.79 14.85 7.56
CA PHE A 25 6.75 16.04 6.69
C PHE A 25 6.16 17.24 7.43
N ARG A 26 5.02 17.08 8.10
CA ARG A 26 4.31 18.13 8.83
C ARG A 26 5.20 18.86 9.85
N ALA A 27 6.14 18.15 10.47
CA ALA A 27 7.07 18.70 11.45
C ALA A 27 8.14 19.64 10.85
N LEU A 28 8.28 19.70 9.52
CA LEU A 28 9.23 20.57 8.86
C LEU A 28 8.74 22.03 8.80
N ALA A 29 9.67 22.97 8.87
CA ALA A 29 9.36 24.37 8.60
C ALA A 29 9.10 24.60 7.10
N GLY A 30 8.22 25.56 6.78
CA GLY A 30 7.96 25.96 5.40
C GLY A 30 7.20 24.94 4.56
N VAL A 31 6.46 24.02 5.19
CA VAL A 31 5.58 23.07 4.49
C VAL A 31 4.15 23.19 4.97
N ARG A 32 3.21 22.84 4.09
CA ARG A 32 1.80 22.63 4.44
C ARG A 32 1.43 21.20 4.07
N ALA A 33 1.31 20.35 5.09
CA ALA A 33 1.07 18.93 4.91
C ALA A 33 -0.43 18.59 5.08
N TYR A 34 -1.14 18.45 3.97
CA TYR A 34 -2.55 18.07 3.94
C TYR A 34 -2.72 16.57 4.20
N TYR A 35 -3.43 16.24 5.28
CA TYR A 35 -3.77 14.86 5.65
C TYR A 35 -5.06 14.41 4.98
N GLU A 36 -4.99 13.31 4.22
CA GLU A 36 -6.14 12.67 3.56
C GLU A 36 -7.05 13.68 2.80
N PRO A 37 -6.53 14.48 1.85
CA PRO A 37 -7.28 15.50 1.08
C PRO A 37 -8.42 14.94 0.21
N TRP A 38 -8.63 13.63 0.17
CA TRP A 38 -9.78 12.99 -0.46
C TRP A 38 -10.76 12.39 0.55
N HIS A 39 -10.65 12.68 1.84
CA HIS A 39 -11.56 12.11 2.82
C HIS A 39 -12.95 12.75 2.70
N GLU A 40 -14.01 11.94 2.60
CA GLU A 40 -15.40 12.41 2.41
C GLU A 40 -15.88 13.36 3.53
N GLN A 41 -15.24 13.28 4.71
CA GLN A 41 -15.52 14.17 5.85
C GLN A 41 -15.27 15.65 5.52
N LEU A 42 -14.36 15.94 4.57
CA LEU A 42 -14.00 17.29 4.17
C LEU A 42 -15.17 18.05 3.52
N ALA A 43 -16.23 17.36 3.09
CA ALA A 43 -17.45 18.00 2.61
C ALA A 43 -18.28 18.65 3.73
N ARG A 44 -18.01 18.30 5.01
CA ARG A 44 -18.81 18.74 6.16
C ARG A 44 -17.97 19.32 7.30
N VAL A 45 -16.67 19.52 7.09
CA VAL A 45 -15.82 20.12 8.12
C VAL A 45 -16.26 21.55 8.43
N SER A 46 -16.13 21.96 9.68
CA SER A 46 -16.35 23.31 10.17
C SER A 46 -15.09 23.76 10.90
N ALA A 47 -14.99 25.05 11.22
CA ALA A 47 -13.88 25.56 12.04
C ALA A 47 -13.77 24.85 13.40
N GLU A 48 -14.89 24.38 13.95
CA GLU A 48 -14.93 23.59 15.17
C GLU A 48 -14.39 22.18 14.95
N THR A 49 -14.88 21.45 13.94
CA THR A 49 -14.45 20.06 13.71
C THR A 49 -13.02 19.96 13.22
N LEU A 50 -12.51 20.97 12.49
CA LEU A 50 -11.08 21.08 12.15
C LEU A 50 -10.17 21.11 13.37
N ARG A 51 -10.67 21.61 14.52
CA ARG A 51 -9.91 21.73 15.78
C ARG A 51 -10.13 20.55 16.73
N ALA A 52 -11.08 19.66 16.42
CA ALA A 52 -11.55 18.64 17.35
C ALA A 52 -10.76 17.33 17.26
N GLU A 53 -10.50 16.81 16.05
CA GLU A 53 -9.89 15.49 15.90
C GLU A 53 -8.36 15.55 15.93
N THR A 54 -7.76 14.87 16.90
CA THR A 54 -6.31 14.82 17.15
C THR A 54 -5.81 13.37 17.16
N PRO A 55 -4.51 13.15 16.99
CA PRO A 55 -3.89 11.83 17.21
C PRO A 55 -4.24 11.17 18.54
N ASP A 56 -4.32 11.95 19.61
CA ASP A 56 -4.62 11.43 20.95
C ASP A 56 -6.08 10.95 21.11
N ASN A 57 -7.03 11.52 20.37
CA ASN A 57 -8.45 11.21 20.53
C ASN A 57 -9.10 10.36 19.42
N SER A 58 -8.37 10.05 18.33
CA SER A 58 -8.93 9.29 17.20
C SER A 58 -9.08 7.78 17.46
N GLY A 59 -8.38 7.24 18.46
CA GLY A 59 -8.33 5.80 18.74
C GLY A 59 -7.54 4.97 17.71
N LEU A 60 -6.89 5.61 16.73
CA LEU A 60 -6.17 4.94 15.64
C LEU A 60 -4.68 4.70 15.90
N ARG A 61 -4.18 5.11 17.09
CA ARG A 61 -2.76 5.01 17.51
C ARG A 61 -1.80 5.73 16.57
N HIS A 62 -2.18 6.91 16.11
CA HIS A 62 -1.37 7.72 15.21
C HIS A 62 -0.42 8.65 16.00
N PRO A 63 0.74 9.05 15.43
CA PRO A 63 1.63 10.04 16.03
C PRO A 63 1.08 11.48 15.85
N GLY A 64 1.51 12.41 16.71
CA GLY A 64 1.26 13.86 16.58
C GLY A 64 0.53 14.55 17.74
N GLY A 65 0.29 13.85 18.84
CA GLY A 65 -0.20 14.43 20.09
C GLY A 65 -1.56 15.14 19.96
N THR A 66 -1.63 16.36 20.47
CA THR A 66 -2.87 17.16 20.54
C THR A 66 -3.11 18.04 19.33
N GLU A 67 -2.24 18.01 18.31
CA GLU A 67 -2.40 18.89 17.17
C GLU A 67 -3.42 18.33 16.17
N PRO A 68 -4.50 19.08 15.83
CA PRO A 68 -5.60 18.54 15.03
C PRO A 68 -5.16 18.11 13.64
N TYR A 69 -5.62 16.96 13.13
CA TYR A 69 -5.19 16.43 11.83
C TYR A 69 -5.44 17.36 10.65
N LEU A 70 -6.53 18.12 10.73
CA LEU A 70 -7.06 18.85 9.59
C LEU A 70 -6.73 20.35 9.64
N LYS A 71 -5.92 20.82 10.61
CA LYS A 71 -5.62 22.26 10.77
C LYS A 71 -5.13 22.90 9.47
N GLU A 72 -4.39 22.15 8.64
CA GLU A 72 -3.82 22.63 7.38
C GLU A 72 -4.90 23.10 6.39
N PHE A 73 -6.13 22.60 6.51
CA PHE A 73 -7.27 22.96 5.67
C PHE A 73 -8.02 24.21 6.11
N GLU A 74 -7.68 24.85 7.24
CA GLU A 74 -8.33 26.10 7.70
C GLU A 74 -8.35 27.18 6.60
N VAL A 75 -7.29 27.21 5.79
CA VAL A 75 -7.10 28.16 4.69
C VAL A 75 -8.05 27.94 3.51
N ALA A 76 -8.66 26.75 3.43
CA ALA A 76 -9.54 26.33 2.35
C ALA A 76 -10.99 26.09 2.83
N LEU A 77 -11.28 26.40 4.10
CA LEU A 77 -12.61 26.26 4.66
C LEU A 77 -13.59 27.23 3.98
N ASP A 78 -14.75 26.71 3.61
CA ASP A 78 -15.87 27.51 3.15
C ASP A 78 -16.65 28.03 4.37
N PRO A 79 -17.01 29.34 4.44
CA PRO A 79 -17.86 29.87 5.50
C PRO A 79 -19.20 29.14 5.66
N ALA A 80 -19.73 28.54 4.59
CA ALA A 80 -20.96 27.73 4.61
C ALA A 80 -20.74 26.30 5.13
N GLY A 81 -19.50 25.90 5.38
CA GLY A 81 -19.10 24.55 5.78
C GLY A 81 -18.53 23.73 4.63
N GLY A 82 -17.69 22.75 4.98
CA GLY A 82 -16.88 21.99 4.03
C GLY A 82 -15.69 22.78 3.51
N LEU A 83 -14.90 22.14 2.65
CA LEU A 83 -13.82 22.81 1.93
C LEU A 83 -14.31 23.35 0.59
N ARG A 84 -13.80 24.54 0.22
CA ARG A 84 -14.09 25.15 -1.09
C ARG A 84 -13.72 24.18 -2.21
N ASN A 85 -14.61 24.05 -3.19
CA ASN A 85 -14.49 23.16 -4.36
C ASN A 85 -14.37 21.66 -4.04
N PHE A 86 -14.52 21.22 -2.79
CA PHE A 86 -14.49 19.80 -2.48
C PHE A 86 -15.86 19.16 -2.75
N ASP A 87 -15.86 18.09 -3.52
CA ASP A 87 -17.04 17.26 -3.76
C ASP A 87 -16.87 15.90 -3.04
N PRO A 88 -17.85 15.41 -2.28
CA PRO A 88 -17.78 14.10 -1.62
C PRO A 88 -17.46 12.93 -2.56
N SER A 89 -17.85 13.03 -3.84
CA SER A 89 -17.54 12.02 -4.87
C SER A 89 -16.04 11.80 -5.01
N PHE A 90 -15.21 12.81 -4.77
CA PHE A 90 -13.76 12.69 -4.91
C PHE A 90 -13.18 11.53 -4.09
N ALA A 91 -13.81 11.19 -2.95
CA ALA A 91 -13.30 10.18 -2.04
C ALA A 91 -12.99 8.84 -2.70
N LEU A 92 -13.97 8.21 -3.36
CA LEU A 92 -13.74 6.95 -4.09
C LEU A 92 -14.16 7.01 -5.56
N ASP A 93 -14.95 8.00 -5.97
CA ASP A 93 -15.39 8.08 -7.36
C ASP A 93 -14.19 8.40 -8.22
N ARG A 94 -14.15 7.74 -9.37
CA ARG A 94 -13.05 7.83 -10.32
C ARG A 94 -11.70 7.57 -9.63
N PHE A 95 -11.66 6.67 -8.64
CA PHE A 95 -10.40 6.22 -8.02
C PHE A 95 -9.45 5.66 -9.07
N TRP A 96 -9.97 4.97 -10.08
CA TRP A 96 -9.25 4.41 -11.22
C TRP A 96 -9.13 5.39 -12.40
N ILE A 97 -8.85 6.67 -12.15
CA ILE A 97 -8.74 7.67 -13.23
C ILE A 97 -7.49 7.46 -14.08
N GLU A 98 -7.66 7.54 -15.40
CA GLU A 98 -6.55 7.45 -16.35
C GLU A 98 -5.75 8.76 -16.43
N PRO A 99 -4.43 8.71 -16.69
CA PRO A 99 -3.57 9.89 -16.75
C PRO A 99 -4.05 10.98 -17.75
N GLU A 100 -4.73 10.57 -18.82
CA GLU A 100 -5.30 11.40 -19.88
C GLU A 100 -6.66 11.99 -19.52
N ALA A 101 -7.38 11.37 -18.58
CA ALA A 101 -8.77 11.71 -18.33
C ALA A 101 -8.92 13.14 -17.77
N SER A 102 -9.97 13.82 -18.22
CA SER A 102 -10.38 15.11 -17.67
C SER A 102 -11.13 14.90 -16.35
N ASP A 103 -10.83 15.73 -15.36
CA ASP A 103 -11.56 15.84 -14.10
C ASP A 103 -11.35 17.25 -13.53
N LEU A 104 -12.00 18.22 -14.16
CA LEU A 104 -11.79 19.65 -13.88
C LEU A 104 -12.16 20.02 -12.45
N ALA A 105 -13.18 19.38 -11.88
CA ALA A 105 -13.63 19.65 -10.51
C ALA A 105 -12.56 19.24 -9.50
N GLN A 106 -12.03 18.02 -9.61
CA GLN A 106 -10.97 17.54 -8.73
C GLN A 106 -9.65 18.29 -8.95
N GLN A 107 -9.37 18.69 -10.20
CA GLN A 107 -8.21 19.52 -10.51
C GLN A 107 -8.31 20.89 -9.83
N ALA A 108 -9.43 21.60 -9.97
CA ALA A 108 -9.64 22.91 -9.37
C ALA A 108 -9.57 22.89 -7.83
N TYR A 109 -10.07 21.81 -7.21
CA TYR A 109 -9.93 21.61 -5.76
C TYR A 109 -8.47 21.55 -5.32
N LEU A 110 -7.66 20.72 -5.96
CA LEU A 110 -6.24 20.58 -5.61
C LEU A 110 -5.42 21.82 -5.96
N GLU A 111 -5.68 22.46 -7.10
CA GLU A 111 -5.05 23.73 -7.48
C GLU A 111 -5.29 24.78 -6.39
N GLY A 112 -6.50 24.85 -5.84
CA GLY A 112 -6.82 25.72 -4.71
C GLY A 112 -5.98 25.43 -3.46
N LEU A 113 -5.76 24.17 -3.12
CA LEU A 113 -4.89 23.80 -1.98
C LEU A 113 -3.41 24.11 -2.25
N VAL A 114 -2.92 23.81 -3.45
CA VAL A 114 -1.56 24.13 -3.87
C VAL A 114 -1.32 25.65 -3.78
N GLU A 115 -2.24 26.45 -4.32
CA GLU A 115 -2.14 27.90 -4.30
C GLU A 115 -2.22 28.45 -2.86
N ALA A 116 -3.11 27.91 -2.02
CA ALA A 116 -3.24 28.33 -0.64
C ALA A 116 -1.96 28.09 0.22
N ALA A 117 -1.19 27.05 -0.10
CA ALA A 117 0.12 26.80 0.50
C ALA A 117 1.19 27.75 -0.09
N ARG A 118 1.25 27.87 -1.41
CA ARG A 118 2.27 28.67 -2.12
C ARG A 118 2.18 30.17 -1.81
N THR A 119 0.98 30.71 -1.71
CA THR A 119 0.75 32.11 -1.29
C THR A 119 1.31 32.44 0.09
N ARG A 120 1.52 31.42 0.94
CA ARG A 120 2.17 31.53 2.25
C ARG A 120 3.67 31.21 2.23
N GLY A 121 4.24 30.96 1.06
CA GLY A 121 5.63 30.52 0.90
C GLY A 121 5.88 29.09 1.39
N GLU A 122 4.84 28.26 1.50
CA GLU A 122 4.94 26.88 1.99
C GLU A 122 4.96 25.89 0.82
N THR A 123 5.67 24.76 1.01
CA THR A 123 5.65 23.63 0.08
C THR A 123 4.42 22.75 0.34
N PRO A 124 3.53 22.53 -0.64
CA PRO A 124 2.36 21.68 -0.45
C PRO A 124 2.74 20.19 -0.45
N ILE A 125 2.32 19.48 0.59
CA ILE A 125 2.47 18.03 0.72
C ILE A 125 1.09 17.39 0.83
N PHE A 126 0.79 16.41 -0.01
CA PHE A 126 -0.48 15.68 0.03
C PHE A 126 -0.23 14.22 0.39
N ALA A 127 -0.65 13.80 1.59
CA ALA A 127 -0.53 12.41 2.02
C ALA A 127 -1.92 11.76 2.07
N CYS A 128 -2.14 10.73 1.26
CA CYS A 128 -3.46 10.14 1.14
C CYS A 128 -3.43 8.65 0.79
N CYS A 129 -4.34 7.89 1.39
CA CYS A 129 -4.54 6.48 1.09
C CYS A 129 -5.48 6.21 -0.11
N ARG A 130 -6.06 7.27 -0.69
CA ARG A 130 -7.03 7.21 -1.80
C ARG A 130 -6.46 7.62 -3.16
N THR A 131 -5.13 7.73 -3.26
CA THR A 131 -4.47 8.32 -4.44
C THR A 131 -3.72 7.34 -5.33
N LEU A 132 -3.51 6.08 -4.91
CA LEU A 132 -2.75 5.11 -5.72
C LEU A 132 -3.38 4.87 -7.10
N GLY A 133 -4.71 4.68 -7.18
CA GLY A 133 -5.41 4.49 -8.45
C GLY A 133 -5.41 5.72 -9.37
N ARG A 134 -5.03 6.89 -8.85
CA ARG A 134 -5.02 8.18 -9.56
C ARG A 134 -3.64 8.83 -9.63
N ALA A 135 -2.57 8.09 -9.31
CA ALA A 135 -1.21 8.62 -9.23
C ALA A 135 -0.73 9.22 -10.56
N GLY A 136 -0.96 8.52 -11.68
CA GLY A 136 -0.54 9.02 -13.01
C GLY A 136 -1.32 10.27 -13.45
N TRP A 137 -2.60 10.37 -13.09
CA TRP A 137 -3.36 11.60 -13.29
C TRP A 137 -2.78 12.76 -12.46
N LEU A 138 -2.49 12.53 -11.19
CA LEU A 138 -1.87 13.54 -10.33
C LEU A 138 -0.52 14.00 -10.90
N ARG A 139 0.35 13.07 -11.31
CA ARG A 139 1.67 13.39 -11.91
C ARG A 139 1.51 14.24 -13.17
N ARG A 140 0.56 13.89 -14.04
CA ARG A 140 0.30 14.62 -15.29
C ARG A 140 -0.24 16.03 -15.11
N ARG A 141 -1.01 16.29 -14.05
CA ARG A 141 -1.63 17.61 -13.83
C ARG A 141 -0.80 18.51 -12.92
N PHE A 142 -0.11 17.94 -11.94
CA PHE A 142 0.59 18.72 -10.91
C PHE A 142 2.11 18.56 -10.94
N GLY A 143 2.64 17.61 -11.71
CA GLY A 143 4.04 17.20 -11.62
C GLY A 143 4.40 16.88 -10.18
N GLY A 144 5.61 17.30 -9.77
CA GLY A 144 6.04 17.21 -8.39
C GLY A 144 6.87 15.96 -8.10
N PHE A 145 7.01 15.66 -6.81
CA PHE A 145 7.76 14.51 -6.32
C PHE A 145 6.81 13.49 -5.68
N HIS A 146 6.78 12.28 -6.22
CA HIS A 146 5.85 11.24 -5.85
C HIS A 146 6.51 10.12 -5.06
N VAL A 147 6.08 9.96 -3.81
CA VAL A 147 6.53 8.95 -2.86
C VAL A 147 5.47 7.87 -2.69
N MET A 148 5.81 6.61 -2.93
CA MET A 148 4.89 5.47 -2.88
C MET A 148 5.25 4.59 -1.68
N LEU A 149 4.37 4.54 -0.69
CA LEU A 149 4.54 3.71 0.50
C LEU A 149 3.98 2.32 0.24
N VAL A 150 4.80 1.28 0.41
CA VAL A 150 4.41 -0.13 0.23
C VAL A 150 4.61 -0.91 1.52
N ARG A 151 3.57 -1.60 1.98
CA ARG A 151 3.59 -2.48 3.16
C ARG A 151 3.33 -3.92 2.75
N ASP A 152 3.82 -4.86 3.56
CA ASP A 152 3.44 -6.27 3.52
C ASP A 152 1.91 -6.40 3.47
N PRO A 153 1.36 -7.01 2.39
CA PRO A 153 -0.08 -7.02 2.17
C PRO A 153 -0.82 -7.79 3.26
N VAL A 154 -0.21 -8.84 3.83
CA VAL A 154 -0.83 -9.63 4.89
C VAL A 154 -0.91 -8.82 6.19
N GLN A 155 0.17 -8.16 6.60
CA GLN A 155 0.19 -7.30 7.78
C GLN A 155 -0.68 -6.06 7.61
N GLN A 156 -0.75 -5.50 6.40
CA GLN A 156 -1.61 -4.37 6.08
C GLN A 156 -3.10 -4.77 6.21
N TRP A 157 -3.49 -5.91 5.65
CA TRP A 157 -4.85 -6.44 5.79
C TRP A 157 -5.19 -6.75 7.25
N LEU A 158 -4.31 -7.44 7.98
CA LEU A 158 -4.50 -7.75 9.40
C LEU A 158 -4.68 -6.49 10.26
N SER A 159 -4.00 -5.39 9.90
CA SER A 159 -4.09 -4.11 10.62
C SER A 159 -5.50 -3.55 10.66
N PHE A 160 -6.27 -3.61 9.57
CA PHE A 160 -7.68 -3.22 9.62
C PHE A 160 -8.59 -4.38 9.98
N TYR A 161 -8.30 -5.61 9.55
CA TYR A 161 -9.17 -6.76 9.82
C TYR A 161 -9.32 -7.04 11.33
N SER A 162 -8.23 -6.84 12.10
CA SER A 162 -8.25 -6.99 13.57
C SER A 162 -9.14 -5.98 14.29
N LEU A 163 -9.59 -4.91 13.62
CA LEU A 163 -10.49 -3.90 14.20
C LEU A 163 -11.99 -4.27 14.08
N ARG A 164 -12.32 -5.41 13.43
CA ARG A 164 -13.70 -5.88 13.33
C ARG A 164 -14.33 -6.06 14.72
N ARG A 165 -15.53 -5.50 14.92
CA ARG A 165 -16.35 -5.67 16.13
C ARG A 165 -17.64 -6.42 15.79
N ARG A 166 -17.79 -7.67 16.27
CA ARG A 166 -18.84 -8.63 15.85
C ARG A 166 -18.78 -8.82 14.30
N PRO A 167 -19.64 -9.60 13.59
CA PRO A 167 -19.40 -9.89 12.17
C PRO A 167 -19.77 -8.69 11.28
N ARG A 168 -19.09 -7.57 11.45
CA ARG A 168 -19.23 -6.33 10.69
C ARG A 168 -17.87 -6.00 10.07
N PRO A 169 -17.77 -5.92 8.74
CA PRO A 169 -16.58 -5.44 8.06
C PRO A 169 -16.26 -4.04 8.54
N THR A 170 -14.96 -3.76 8.65
CA THR A 170 -14.47 -2.40 8.92
C THR A 170 -14.75 -1.48 7.74
N TYR A 171 -14.71 -0.17 7.97
CA TYR A 171 -14.80 0.82 6.90
C TYR A 171 -13.79 0.53 5.77
N PHE A 172 -12.55 0.20 6.14
CA PHE A 172 -11.50 -0.17 5.20
C PHE A 172 -11.90 -1.32 4.29
N GLU A 173 -12.50 -2.38 4.83
CA GLU A 173 -12.96 -3.52 4.03
C GLU A 173 -14.07 -3.12 3.07
N LEU A 174 -15.01 -2.30 3.53
CA LEU A 174 -16.10 -1.81 2.67
C LEU A 174 -15.56 -0.98 1.50
N CYS A 175 -14.55 -0.12 1.72
CA CYS A 175 -13.90 0.62 0.64
C CYS A 175 -13.26 -0.30 -0.39
N HIS A 176 -12.59 -1.38 0.02
CA HIS A 176 -12.00 -2.34 -0.92
C HIS A 176 -13.08 -3.10 -1.71
N TYR A 177 -14.23 -3.42 -1.10
CA TYR A 177 -15.36 -4.01 -1.83
C TYR A 177 -15.92 -3.06 -2.89
N VAL A 178 -16.12 -1.79 -2.54
CA VAL A 178 -16.59 -0.75 -3.48
C VAL A 178 -15.59 -0.55 -4.63
N LEU A 179 -14.30 -0.38 -4.30
CA LEU A 179 -13.26 -0.18 -5.31
C LEU A 179 -13.09 -1.38 -6.24
N LEU A 180 -13.26 -2.60 -5.73
CA LEU A 180 -13.24 -3.81 -6.55
C LEU A 180 -14.46 -3.87 -7.46
N SER A 181 -15.66 -3.52 -6.97
CA SER A 181 -16.87 -3.51 -7.80
C SER A 181 -16.86 -2.46 -8.91
N GLU A 182 -16.05 -1.41 -8.76
CA GLU A 182 -15.95 -0.30 -9.72
C GLU A 182 -14.68 -0.37 -10.57
N MET A 183 -13.89 -1.43 -10.44
CA MET A 183 -12.68 -1.62 -11.22
C MET A 183 -13.06 -1.83 -12.69
N ALA A 184 -12.63 -0.92 -13.58
CA ALA A 184 -12.92 -1.02 -15.00
C ALA A 184 -12.41 -2.35 -15.58
N GLY A 185 -13.29 -3.07 -16.28
CA GLY A 185 -13.01 -4.43 -16.80
C GLY A 185 -12.90 -5.50 -15.71
N GLY A 186 -13.15 -5.16 -14.45
CA GLY A 186 -13.07 -6.05 -13.29
C GLY A 186 -14.41 -6.68 -12.89
N ASP A 187 -15.42 -6.59 -13.76
CA ASP A 187 -16.78 -7.07 -13.53
C ASP A 187 -16.84 -8.56 -13.14
N ASP A 188 -16.14 -9.39 -13.91
CA ASP A 188 -16.06 -10.83 -13.65
C ASP A 188 -15.17 -11.15 -12.44
N LEU A 189 -14.09 -10.40 -12.25
CA LEU A 189 -13.22 -10.51 -11.07
C LEU A 189 -13.98 -10.18 -9.78
N SER A 190 -14.72 -9.07 -9.78
CA SER A 190 -15.58 -8.63 -8.69
C SER A 190 -16.65 -9.67 -8.40
N HIS A 191 -17.32 -10.19 -9.43
CA HIS A 191 -18.31 -11.25 -9.25
C HIS A 191 -17.68 -12.53 -8.67
N ALA A 192 -16.51 -12.95 -9.17
CA ALA A 192 -15.81 -14.14 -8.71
C ALA A 192 -15.36 -14.03 -7.23
N LEU A 193 -14.84 -12.87 -6.82
CA LEU A 193 -14.30 -12.67 -5.48
C LEU A 193 -15.37 -12.28 -4.44
N LEU A 194 -16.36 -11.47 -4.84
CA LEU A 194 -17.42 -10.99 -3.93
C LEU A 194 -18.68 -11.86 -3.97
N GLY A 195 -18.84 -12.73 -4.99
CA GLY A 195 -20.03 -13.55 -5.20
C GLY A 195 -21.27 -12.75 -5.60
N HIS A 196 -21.12 -11.48 -5.99
CA HIS A 196 -22.22 -10.58 -6.28
C HIS A 196 -21.74 -9.40 -7.14
N ARG A 197 -22.59 -8.91 -8.05
CA ARG A 197 -22.36 -7.66 -8.78
C ARG A 197 -23.05 -6.52 -8.06
N PHE A 198 -22.32 -5.45 -7.76
CA PHE A 198 -22.86 -4.26 -7.10
C PHE A 198 -23.06 -3.16 -8.13
N ASP A 199 -24.14 -2.39 -7.99
CA ASP A 199 -24.32 -1.17 -8.74
C ASP A 199 -23.39 -0.09 -8.18
N GLY A 200 -22.67 0.59 -9.07
CA GLY A 200 -21.79 1.72 -8.75
C GLY A 200 -22.52 3.06 -8.69
N ALA A 201 -23.83 3.08 -8.90
CA ALA A 201 -24.63 4.30 -8.80
C ALA A 201 -24.88 4.74 -7.34
N GLY A 202 -25.14 6.03 -7.18
CA GLY A 202 -25.50 6.64 -5.88
C GLY A 202 -24.31 7.14 -5.07
N THR A 203 -24.62 7.65 -3.89
CA THR A 203 -23.64 8.21 -2.96
C THR A 203 -22.69 7.13 -2.43
N LEU A 204 -21.51 7.55 -1.95
CA LEU A 204 -20.58 6.65 -1.30
C LEU A 204 -21.22 5.92 -0.10
N GLU A 205 -22.07 6.61 0.67
CA GLU A 205 -22.76 6.01 1.82
C GLU A 205 -23.69 4.87 1.40
N GLU A 206 -24.47 5.06 0.32
CA GLU A 206 -25.38 4.04 -0.22
C GLU A 206 -24.60 2.83 -0.74
N ARG A 207 -23.51 3.04 -1.48
CA ARG A 207 -22.64 1.94 -1.95
C ARG A 207 -22.00 1.17 -0.81
N LEU A 208 -21.46 1.87 0.21
CA LEU A 208 -20.92 1.24 1.41
C LEU A 208 -22.00 0.44 2.16
N ALA A 209 -23.24 0.94 2.22
CA ALA A 209 -24.36 0.23 2.83
C ALA A 209 -24.75 -1.02 2.02
N ALA A 210 -24.74 -0.96 0.69
CA ALA A 210 -25.04 -2.08 -0.20
C ALA A 210 -24.03 -3.22 -0.01
N VAL A 211 -22.72 -2.94 -0.11
CA VAL A 211 -21.69 -3.97 0.10
C VAL A 211 -21.70 -4.51 1.53
N ARG A 212 -21.98 -3.66 2.53
CA ARG A 212 -22.14 -4.10 3.93
C ARG A 212 -23.32 -5.04 4.09
N GLY A 213 -24.47 -4.72 3.50
CA GLY A 213 -25.69 -5.52 3.59
C GLY A 213 -25.47 -6.95 3.12
N LYS A 214 -24.76 -7.10 1.99
CA LYS A 214 -24.46 -8.39 1.37
C LYS A 214 -23.29 -9.13 2.03
N LEU A 215 -22.21 -8.43 2.35
CA LEU A 215 -20.92 -9.03 2.74
C LEU A 215 -20.63 -9.00 4.24
N LYS A 216 -21.56 -8.55 5.09
CA LYS A 216 -21.33 -8.47 6.55
C LYS A 216 -20.80 -9.76 7.17
N ARG A 217 -21.28 -10.92 6.69
CA ARG A 217 -20.90 -12.26 7.17
C ARG A 217 -19.96 -13.01 6.22
N ALA A 218 -19.39 -12.33 5.23
CA ALA A 218 -18.46 -12.96 4.31
C ALA A 218 -17.23 -13.51 5.07
N PRO A 219 -16.68 -14.66 4.65
CA PRO A 219 -15.49 -15.23 5.26
C PRO A 219 -14.28 -14.30 5.10
N ALA A 220 -13.25 -14.50 5.95
CA ALA A 220 -12.03 -13.71 5.92
C ALA A 220 -11.33 -13.73 4.54
N SER A 221 -11.47 -14.83 3.79
CA SER A 221 -10.91 -14.98 2.45
C SER A 221 -11.45 -13.93 1.48
N VAL A 222 -12.75 -13.64 1.48
CA VAL A 222 -13.36 -12.61 0.62
C VAL A 222 -12.76 -11.24 0.91
N SER A 223 -12.62 -10.90 2.20
CA SER A 223 -11.97 -9.66 2.63
C SER A 223 -10.52 -9.56 2.16
N PHE A 224 -9.73 -10.62 2.38
CA PHE A 224 -8.32 -10.65 1.99
C PHE A 224 -8.14 -10.60 0.47
N GLN A 225 -8.93 -11.36 -0.29
CA GLN A 225 -8.86 -11.42 -1.75
C GLN A 225 -9.29 -10.09 -2.38
N ALA A 226 -10.37 -9.47 -1.89
CA ALA A 226 -10.79 -8.16 -2.38
C ALA A 226 -9.75 -7.08 -2.07
N PHE A 227 -9.21 -7.08 -0.84
CA PHE A 227 -8.08 -6.21 -0.50
C PHE A 227 -6.90 -6.42 -1.44
N LEU A 228 -6.48 -7.67 -1.66
CA LEU A 228 -5.29 -7.96 -2.45
C LEU A 228 -5.47 -7.61 -3.93
N ALA A 229 -6.66 -7.83 -4.49
CA ALA A 229 -6.97 -7.45 -5.87
C ALA A 229 -6.86 -5.92 -6.06
N VAL A 230 -7.46 -5.14 -5.15
CA VAL A 230 -7.36 -3.68 -5.17
C VAL A 230 -5.93 -3.22 -4.89
N TRP A 231 -5.21 -3.86 -3.97
CA TRP A 231 -3.81 -3.58 -3.66
C TRP A 231 -2.92 -3.77 -4.89
N LEU A 232 -3.03 -4.91 -5.56
CA LEU A 232 -2.26 -5.23 -6.77
C LEU A 232 -2.55 -4.23 -7.88
N ARG A 233 -3.83 -4.00 -8.20
CA ARG A 233 -4.23 -3.05 -9.24
C ARG A 233 -3.73 -1.64 -8.94
N SER A 234 -3.83 -1.21 -7.68
CA SER A 234 -3.40 0.12 -7.24
C SER A 234 -1.90 0.32 -7.41
N TYR A 235 -1.06 -0.62 -6.96
CA TYR A 235 0.39 -0.47 -7.10
C TYR A 235 0.90 -0.70 -8.52
N LEU A 236 0.31 -1.61 -9.29
CA LEU A 236 0.67 -1.75 -10.70
C LEU A 236 0.39 -0.46 -11.49
N LYS A 237 -0.68 0.28 -11.15
CA LYS A 237 -0.97 1.58 -11.73
C LYS A 237 -0.08 2.71 -11.19
N ALA A 238 0.28 2.68 -9.91
CA ALA A 238 1.00 3.78 -9.26
C ALA A 238 2.53 3.71 -9.39
N LEU A 239 3.12 2.51 -9.38
CA LEU A 239 4.59 2.36 -9.33
C LEU A 239 5.35 2.95 -10.53
N PRO A 240 4.84 2.92 -11.77
CA PRO A 240 5.49 3.60 -12.90
C PRO A 240 5.61 5.12 -12.70
N GLU A 241 4.78 5.69 -11.83
CA GLU A 241 4.67 7.12 -11.57
C GLU A 241 5.49 7.56 -10.35
N ALA A 242 6.22 6.64 -9.71
CA ALA A 242 6.94 6.91 -8.47
C ALA A 242 8.34 7.48 -8.74
N ASP A 243 8.68 8.56 -8.06
CA ASP A 243 10.07 9.03 -7.97
C ASP A 243 10.82 8.32 -6.83
N LEU A 244 10.08 7.90 -5.79
CA LEU A 244 10.60 7.13 -4.66
C LEU A 244 9.60 6.08 -4.18
N VAL A 245 10.05 4.83 -4.07
CA VAL A 245 9.28 3.74 -3.47
C VAL A 245 9.85 3.41 -2.10
N VAL A 246 9.01 3.50 -1.06
CA VAL A 246 9.39 3.26 0.33
C VAL A 246 8.77 1.95 0.81
N ASP A 247 9.62 0.99 1.17
CA ASP A 247 9.21 -0.20 1.91
C ASP A 247 9.05 0.17 3.39
N VAL A 248 7.80 0.35 3.84
CA VAL A 248 7.54 0.82 5.21
C VAL A 248 7.85 -0.24 6.27
N ASP A 249 7.89 -1.53 5.92
CA ASP A 249 8.28 -2.57 6.86
C ASP A 249 9.80 -2.54 7.11
N ARG A 250 10.57 -2.18 6.09
CA ARG A 250 12.02 -2.02 6.18
C ARG A 250 12.40 -0.67 6.82
N LEU A 251 11.67 0.41 6.50
CA LEU A 251 11.88 1.76 7.07
C LEU A 251 11.97 1.73 8.60
N ALA A 252 11.13 0.91 9.22
CA ALA A 252 11.01 0.83 10.66
C ALA A 252 12.02 -0.10 11.35
N ARG A 253 12.78 -0.90 10.58
CA ARG A 253 13.67 -1.97 11.09
C ARG A 253 15.13 -1.80 10.68
N ASP A 254 15.38 -1.02 9.64
CA ASP A 254 16.70 -0.82 9.04
C ASP A 254 17.02 0.68 9.02
N GLN A 255 17.84 1.12 9.98
CA GLN A 255 18.23 2.52 10.14
C GLN A 255 19.15 3.02 9.01
N ALA A 256 19.87 2.12 8.33
CA ALA A 256 20.63 2.50 7.14
C ALA A 256 19.66 2.82 6.00
N TYR A 257 18.67 1.95 5.77
CA TYR A 257 17.61 2.19 4.81
C TYR A 257 16.79 3.45 5.12
N ALA A 258 16.49 3.74 6.39
CA ALA A 258 15.83 4.98 6.77
C ALA A 258 16.63 6.21 6.31
N ARG A 259 17.94 6.25 6.56
CA ARG A 259 18.82 7.34 6.08
C ARG A 259 18.91 7.42 4.56
N GLU A 260 18.89 6.29 3.85
CA GLU A 260 18.81 6.27 2.38
C GLU A 260 17.53 6.93 1.88
N VAL A 261 16.39 6.64 2.52
CA VAL A 261 15.09 7.25 2.20
C VAL A 261 15.10 8.76 2.48
N GLU A 262 15.63 9.19 3.63
CA GLU A 262 15.78 10.62 3.95
C GLU A 262 16.64 11.35 2.90
N ALA A 263 17.76 10.76 2.51
CA ALA A 263 18.65 11.32 1.50
C ALA A 263 17.99 11.39 0.12
N ALA A 264 17.20 10.38 -0.26
CA ALA A 264 16.45 10.37 -1.51
C ALA A 264 15.36 11.46 -1.54
N ILE A 265 14.63 11.67 -0.44
CA ILE A 265 13.64 12.76 -0.34
C ILE A 265 14.35 14.12 -0.42
N GLN A 266 15.47 14.29 0.28
CA GLN A 266 16.25 15.53 0.24
C GLN A 266 16.77 15.82 -1.17
N ALA A 267 17.27 14.81 -1.88
CA ALA A 267 17.72 14.97 -3.26
C ALA A 267 16.56 15.26 -4.23
N GLY A 268 15.39 14.64 -4.03
CA GLY A 268 14.26 14.74 -4.94
C GLY A 268 13.43 16.01 -4.79
N CYS A 269 13.20 16.49 -3.56
CA CYS A 269 12.35 17.66 -3.32
C CYS A 269 12.94 18.70 -2.35
N GLY A 270 14.17 18.51 -1.88
CA GLY A 270 14.84 19.45 -0.98
C GLY A 270 14.37 19.40 0.47
N LEU A 271 13.39 18.54 0.80
CA LEU A 271 12.89 18.35 2.15
C LEU A 271 13.64 17.23 2.86
N LYS A 272 13.81 17.37 4.19
CA LYS A 272 14.54 16.37 4.98
C LYS A 272 13.72 15.94 6.20
N PRO A 273 12.65 15.13 6.02
CA PRO A 273 12.00 14.49 7.15
C PRO A 273 13.02 13.59 7.87
N ASP A 274 12.91 13.48 9.19
CA ASP A 274 13.74 12.58 10.01
C ASP A 274 12.94 11.32 10.33
N PHE A 275 13.48 10.12 10.09
CA PHE A 275 12.85 8.82 10.34
C PHE A 275 13.58 8.00 11.40
N SER A 276 14.52 8.59 12.14
CA SER A 276 15.28 7.90 13.20
C SER A 276 14.40 7.32 14.32
N ASP A 277 13.22 7.93 14.54
CA ASP A 277 12.22 7.48 15.49
C ASP A 277 11.23 6.45 14.91
N CYS A 278 11.37 6.03 13.65
CA CYS A 278 10.46 5.07 13.04
C CYS A 278 10.54 3.73 13.80
N ARG A 279 9.38 3.21 14.20
CA ARG A 279 9.26 1.94 14.91
C ARG A 279 8.18 1.09 14.28
N ALA A 280 8.48 -0.19 14.10
CA ALA A 280 7.49 -1.13 13.58
C ALA A 280 6.48 -1.39 14.70
N PRO A 281 5.17 -1.30 14.45
CA PRO A 281 4.22 -1.85 15.40
C PRO A 281 4.52 -3.34 15.58
N ALA A 282 4.31 -3.85 16.80
CA ALA A 282 4.44 -5.27 17.07
C ALA A 282 3.62 -6.06 16.03
N PRO A 283 4.16 -7.17 15.47
CA PRO A 283 3.39 -8.00 14.55
C PRO A 283 2.06 -8.36 15.18
N HIS A 284 0.99 -8.37 14.38
CA HIS A 284 -0.27 -8.88 14.88
C HIS A 284 -0.05 -10.34 15.27
N GLY A 285 -0.12 -10.65 16.57
CA GLY A 285 0.13 -12.00 17.13
C GLY A 285 -0.93 -13.04 16.76
N ILE A 286 -1.69 -12.78 15.69
CA ILE A 286 -2.79 -13.59 15.19
C ILE A 286 -2.31 -14.23 13.90
N VAL A 287 -2.28 -15.56 13.87
CA VAL A 287 -2.14 -16.29 12.61
C VAL A 287 -3.26 -15.84 11.68
N PRO A 288 -2.98 -15.38 10.44
CA PRO A 288 -4.01 -14.93 9.52
C PRO A 288 -5.16 -15.95 9.46
N PRO A 289 -6.43 -15.54 9.66
CA PRO A 289 -7.58 -16.46 9.66
C PRO A 289 -7.97 -16.88 8.22
N VAL A 290 -6.97 -16.99 7.35
CA VAL A 290 -7.08 -17.31 5.93
C VAL A 290 -5.80 -18.04 5.51
N GLN A 291 -5.93 -19.00 4.58
CA GLN A 291 -4.79 -19.58 3.88
C GLN A 291 -4.22 -18.56 2.89
N TRP A 292 -3.63 -17.48 3.41
CA TRP A 292 -3.29 -16.28 2.63
C TRP A 292 -2.38 -16.58 1.43
N ARG A 293 -1.47 -17.56 1.52
CA ARG A 293 -0.64 -17.96 0.38
C ARG A 293 -1.48 -18.51 -0.78
N LYS A 294 -2.46 -19.37 -0.49
CA LYS A 294 -3.38 -19.92 -1.49
C LYS A 294 -4.24 -18.81 -2.07
N ALA A 295 -4.85 -18.01 -1.20
CA ALA A 295 -5.69 -16.89 -1.61
C ALA A 295 -4.93 -15.85 -2.46
N ALA A 296 -3.65 -15.61 -2.16
CA ALA A 296 -2.82 -14.70 -2.93
C ALA A 296 -2.54 -15.22 -4.35
N ARG A 297 -2.21 -16.51 -4.49
CA ARG A 297 -2.04 -17.14 -5.81
C ARG A 297 -3.34 -17.09 -6.61
N GLU A 298 -4.47 -17.45 -6.00
CA GLU A 298 -5.78 -17.38 -6.65
C GLU A 298 -6.11 -15.98 -7.19
N VAL A 299 -5.83 -14.92 -6.42
CA VAL A 299 -6.04 -13.55 -6.89
C VAL A 299 -5.10 -13.21 -8.05
N VAL A 300 -3.83 -13.60 -7.98
CA VAL A 300 -2.86 -13.35 -9.04
C VAL A 300 -3.25 -14.07 -10.33
N ASP A 301 -3.71 -15.32 -10.22
CA ASP A 301 -4.17 -16.11 -11.36
C ASP A 301 -5.47 -15.52 -11.95
N LEU A 302 -6.45 -15.16 -11.11
CA LEU A 302 -7.72 -14.55 -11.55
C LEU A 302 -7.52 -13.20 -12.25
N MET A 303 -6.47 -12.46 -11.91
CA MET A 303 -6.16 -11.17 -12.51
C MET A 303 -5.14 -11.26 -13.65
N ASP A 304 -4.67 -12.46 -13.98
CA ASP A 304 -3.61 -12.70 -14.97
C ASP A 304 -2.32 -11.87 -14.71
N LEU A 305 -1.89 -11.81 -13.45
CA LEU A 305 -0.79 -10.94 -13.01
C LEU A 305 0.55 -11.66 -12.81
N HIS A 306 0.69 -12.90 -13.28
CA HIS A 306 1.91 -13.67 -13.06
C HIS A 306 3.14 -12.94 -13.65
N GLU A 307 3.08 -12.53 -14.92
CA GLU A 307 4.17 -11.78 -15.55
C GLU A 307 4.43 -10.41 -14.89
N ALA A 308 3.36 -9.71 -14.48
CA ALA A 308 3.48 -8.42 -13.80
C ALA A 308 4.13 -8.50 -12.41
N ILE A 309 4.17 -9.70 -11.78
CA ILE A 309 4.67 -9.90 -10.42
C ILE A 309 6.01 -10.62 -10.39
N VAL A 310 6.22 -11.62 -11.25
CA VAL A 310 7.45 -12.43 -11.28
C VAL A 310 8.23 -12.31 -12.58
N GLY A 311 7.70 -11.61 -13.58
CA GLY A 311 8.37 -11.38 -14.85
C GLY A 311 9.59 -10.47 -14.72
N PRO A 312 10.43 -10.40 -15.77
CA PRO A 312 11.69 -9.65 -15.75
C PRO A 312 11.49 -8.13 -15.57
N GLN A 313 10.32 -7.60 -15.92
CA GLN A 313 9.96 -6.19 -15.76
C GLN A 313 9.10 -5.93 -14.50
N ALA A 314 8.87 -6.96 -13.67
CA ALA A 314 8.06 -6.82 -12.48
C ALA A 314 8.72 -5.84 -11.49
N PRO A 315 7.98 -4.89 -10.89
CA PRO A 315 8.54 -4.01 -9.89
C PRO A 315 9.13 -4.83 -8.72
N PRO A 316 10.42 -4.68 -8.40
CA PRO A 316 11.08 -5.55 -7.41
C PRO A 316 10.41 -5.54 -6.03
N ILE A 317 9.76 -4.42 -5.66
CA ILE A 317 9.02 -4.32 -4.41
C ILE A 317 7.81 -5.28 -4.37
N LEU A 318 7.05 -5.42 -5.47
CA LEU A 318 5.88 -6.29 -5.51
C LEU A 318 6.30 -7.76 -5.42
N PHE A 319 7.34 -8.14 -6.19
CA PHE A 319 7.93 -9.46 -6.09
C PHE A 319 8.36 -9.78 -4.65
N ARG A 320 9.15 -8.91 -4.01
CA ARG A 320 9.60 -9.14 -2.62
C ARG A 320 8.44 -9.30 -1.63
N LYS A 321 7.38 -8.51 -1.77
CA LYS A 321 6.21 -8.55 -0.88
C LYS A 321 5.36 -9.81 -1.09
N LEU A 322 5.35 -10.37 -2.30
CA LEU A 322 4.56 -11.57 -2.61
C LEU A 322 5.39 -12.85 -2.68
N ALA A 323 6.71 -12.78 -2.72
CA ALA A 323 7.60 -13.94 -2.74
C ALA A 323 7.26 -14.95 -1.65
N PRO A 324 6.92 -14.56 -0.39
CA PRO A 324 6.46 -15.51 0.63
C PRO A 324 5.21 -16.33 0.26
N ALA A 325 4.33 -15.83 -0.62
CA ALA A 325 3.18 -16.58 -1.15
C ALA A 325 3.57 -17.59 -2.24
N PHE A 326 4.64 -17.29 -2.98
CA PHE A 326 5.15 -18.09 -4.10
C PHE A 326 6.30 -19.04 -3.73
N ALA A 327 6.95 -18.83 -2.59
CA ALA A 327 8.23 -19.45 -2.24
C ALA A 327 8.19 -20.99 -2.03
N ALA A 328 7.03 -21.61 -1.79
CA ALA A 328 6.82 -23.06 -1.97
C ALA A 328 5.42 -23.48 -1.51
N VAL A 329 4.70 -24.19 -2.38
CA VAL A 329 3.95 -25.37 -1.95
C VAL A 329 5.02 -26.45 -1.78
N THR A 330 5.34 -26.85 -0.56
CA THR A 330 5.97 -28.16 -0.36
C THR A 330 5.03 -29.16 -1.05
N PRO A 331 5.50 -30.01 -2.00
CA PRO A 331 4.67 -31.11 -2.47
C PRO A 331 4.15 -31.83 -1.23
N ALA A 332 2.83 -32.07 -1.18
CA ALA A 332 2.29 -32.94 -0.15
C ALA A 332 3.13 -34.23 -0.13
N PRO A 333 3.44 -34.80 1.05
CA PRO A 333 4.14 -36.07 1.09
C PRO A 333 3.35 -37.04 0.22
N VAL A 334 4.01 -37.58 -0.80
CA VAL A 334 3.43 -38.56 -1.71
C VAL A 334 2.84 -39.65 -0.82
N GLY A 335 1.53 -39.87 -0.94
CA GLY A 335 0.82 -40.83 -0.10
C GLY A 335 1.46 -42.22 -0.16
N PRO A 336 1.19 -43.09 0.82
CA PRO A 336 1.87 -44.37 1.00
C PRO A 336 1.79 -45.35 -0.18
N ILE A 337 1.01 -45.02 -1.22
CA ILE A 337 0.76 -45.86 -2.40
C ILE A 337 1.92 -45.80 -3.42
N MET A 338 2.76 -44.76 -3.44
CA MET A 338 3.96 -44.74 -4.33
C MET A 338 5.22 -45.38 -3.72
N LYS A 339 5.24 -45.73 -2.42
CA LYS A 339 6.35 -46.50 -1.84
C LYS A 339 6.31 -48.00 -2.19
N LEU A 340 5.20 -48.49 -2.75
CA LEU A 340 5.07 -49.89 -3.14
C LEU A 340 5.61 -50.19 -4.55
N GLY A 341 5.75 -49.16 -5.40
CA GLY A 341 6.28 -49.30 -6.77
C GLY A 341 7.79 -49.47 -6.85
N GLU A 342 8.55 -48.88 -5.93
CA GLU A 342 10.02 -49.02 -5.89
C GLU A 342 10.50 -50.23 -5.08
N ALA A 343 9.67 -50.77 -4.18
CA ALA A 343 10.02 -51.97 -3.41
C ALA A 343 9.82 -53.30 -4.17
N LEU A 344 9.05 -53.29 -5.28
CA LEU A 344 8.80 -54.47 -6.12
C LEU A 344 9.67 -54.53 -7.40
N GLY A 345 10.33 -53.43 -7.77
CA GLY A 345 11.26 -53.39 -8.91
C GLY A 345 12.70 -53.85 -8.60
N GLY A 346 13.05 -54.02 -7.32
CA GLY A 346 14.42 -54.32 -6.87
C GLY A 346 14.76 -55.80 -6.66
N LEU A 347 13.88 -56.74 -7.04
CA LEU A 347 14.03 -58.17 -6.71
C LEU A 347 14.48 -59.07 -7.87
N ILE A 348 14.93 -58.51 -9.00
CA ILE A 348 15.57 -59.28 -10.08
C ILE A 348 16.81 -58.54 -10.57
N GLY A 349 17.99 -59.01 -10.14
CA GLY A 349 19.29 -58.60 -10.71
C GLY A 349 20.39 -58.46 -9.67
N GLY A 350 20.96 -59.58 -9.25
CA GLY A 350 22.14 -59.62 -8.38
C GLY A 350 23.47 -59.50 -9.13
N GLU A 351 24.45 -58.93 -8.40
CA GLU A 351 25.92 -59.13 -8.44
C GLU A 351 26.71 -58.67 -9.71
N ALA A 352 27.90 -58.06 -9.65
CA ALA A 352 28.93 -57.96 -8.61
C ALA A 352 30.01 -56.87 -8.92
N VAL A 353 30.80 -56.50 -7.89
CA VAL A 353 32.28 -56.19 -7.90
C VAL A 353 32.72 -54.77 -8.40
N THR A 354 33.58 -53.94 -7.76
CA THR A 354 34.44 -53.96 -6.54
C THR A 354 35.00 -52.56 -6.15
N ARG A 355 35.15 -52.32 -4.83
CA ARG A 355 36.20 -51.61 -4.02
C ARG A 355 36.95 -50.33 -4.49
N ALA A 356 36.68 -49.22 -3.76
CA ALA A 356 37.55 -48.38 -2.86
C ALA A 356 38.82 -47.63 -3.39
N PRO A 357 39.45 -46.63 -2.67
CA PRO A 357 39.03 -45.78 -1.52
C PRO A 357 39.39 -44.25 -1.63
N ALA A 358 39.16 -43.54 -0.52
CA ALA A 358 39.21 -42.09 -0.21
C ALA A 358 40.56 -41.33 -0.19
N LYS A 359 40.50 -39.98 -0.25
CA LYS A 359 41.20 -38.94 0.58
C LYS A 359 40.93 -37.53 0.00
N ALA A 360 40.31 -36.60 0.73
CA ALA A 360 40.88 -35.57 1.62
C ALA A 360 41.65 -34.45 0.89
N TYR A 361 41.24 -33.18 1.06
CA TYR A 361 42.14 -32.07 1.45
C TYR A 361 41.34 -30.81 1.84
N ALA A 362 41.66 -30.28 3.01
CA ALA A 362 41.30 -28.95 3.48
C ALA A 362 42.57 -28.09 3.56
N ALA A 363 42.39 -26.79 3.31
CA ALA A 363 43.18 -25.63 3.73
C ALA A 363 44.66 -25.53 3.28
N THR A 364 45.04 -24.38 2.70
CA THR A 364 45.81 -23.35 3.45
C THR A 364 45.93 -22.03 2.68
N ALA A 365 45.99 -20.95 3.45
CA ALA A 365 46.36 -19.60 3.05
C ALA A 365 47.84 -19.31 3.37
N ALA A 366 48.49 -18.46 2.56
CA ALA A 366 49.62 -17.57 2.89
C ALA A 366 49.85 -16.64 1.67
N ARG A 367 49.63 -15.31 1.74
CA ARG A 367 50.49 -14.19 2.20
C ARG A 367 51.79 -13.94 1.39
N THR A 368 52.11 -12.64 1.33
CA THR A 368 53.31 -11.87 0.87
C THR A 368 53.37 -11.51 -0.62
N ASP A 369 53.17 -10.26 -1.02
CA ASP A 369 54.02 -9.02 -0.86
C ASP A 369 54.86 -8.78 -2.13
N GLY A 370 55.06 -7.51 -2.49
CA GLY A 370 56.15 -7.08 -3.37
C GLY A 370 55.78 -6.43 -4.71
N SER A 371 55.76 -5.10 -4.68
CA SER A 371 56.00 -4.13 -5.78
C SER A 371 56.61 -4.63 -7.11
N ARG A 372 56.15 -4.08 -8.24
CA ARG A 372 56.93 -3.18 -9.12
C ARG A 372 56.18 -2.84 -10.43
N ARG A 373 56.21 -1.54 -10.74
CA ARG A 373 55.93 -0.82 -12.00
C ARG A 373 54.48 -0.51 -12.35
#